data_AF-A0A2H5VIC1-F1
#
_entry.id   AF-A0A2H5VIC1-F1
#
_cell.length_a   1.000
_cell.length_b   1.000
_cell.length_c   1.000
_cell.angle_alpha   90.00
_cell.angle_beta   90.00
_cell.angle_gamma   90.00
#
_symmetry.space_group_name_H-M   'P 1'
#
loop_
_entity.id
_entity.type
_entity.pdbx_description
1 polymer ?
#
loop_
_entity_poly.entity_id
_entity_poly.type
_entity_poly.pdbx_seq_one_letter_code
_entity_poly.pdbx_strand_id
1 'polypeptide(L)'
;MWEYLSRHGKRVGVMGVPVSYPARPINGFLLTDLLTPDEVNYAYPPELKDEIEQEIGPYPVMPEHWRGRYAAHAWLENLKRSLQRRVEIALYLLQNKPWDFFMVHVMETDSVQHQMWHLLDNIKRPRYHGGDCRGNPILEIYQLADRAVGQIRQVLDDDTTLFVISDHGFGPLYYNIYLNCWLYEHGYLALKKNVTTLFKKLAWRAGLTPENLYVWAERLRLLDLGARLRHGHLHDLLGRVFLSTQNIDWPRTRAYSYGNVGQIYLNLKGREPQGCVAPSEAPGLIAELIAGLKKFTNPYTGSPIFESVYRKEEIYWGEELARAPEIVLVPTDGIMAVGTTEFLSNKTIAPTYAGSGWHRMDGVFIAHGRAVHPGPKPKLQIVDLFPTLVTALSLPAPADIDGRVPEDLFTFVSTSSPAIAGKGAGFACTVRRAAAGGTMNSPDEVWEKEIRERLKGLGYV
;
A
#
# COMPACT_ATOMS: atom_id res chain seq x y z
N MET A 1 -0.51 12.79 11.54
CA MET A 1 0.57 12.94 12.54
C MET A 1 1.32 14.27 12.40
N TRP A 2 2.08 14.52 11.34
CA TRP A 2 2.90 15.73 11.17
C TRP A 2 2.12 17.05 11.30
N GLU A 3 0.93 17.15 10.71
CA GLU A 3 0.08 18.34 10.87
C GLU A 3 -0.33 18.58 12.34
N TYR A 4 -0.53 17.51 13.12
CA TYR A 4 -0.87 17.61 14.55
C TYR A 4 0.30 18.17 15.35
N LEU A 5 1.51 17.63 15.14
CA LEU A 5 2.74 18.10 15.78
C LEU A 5 3.02 19.58 15.43
N SER A 6 2.88 19.93 14.16
CA SER A 6 3.02 21.30 13.64
C SER A 6 2.07 22.28 14.33
N ARG A 7 0.78 21.93 14.48
CA ARG A 7 -0.22 22.76 15.18
C ARG A 7 0.08 22.95 16.67
N HIS A 8 0.84 22.03 17.27
CA HIS A 8 1.34 22.13 18.64
C HIS A 8 2.72 22.82 18.72
N GLY A 9 3.11 23.55 17.67
CA GLY A 9 4.33 24.36 17.66
C GLY A 9 5.62 23.56 17.51
N LYS A 10 5.56 22.24 17.32
CA LYS A 10 6.75 21.42 17.04
C LYS A 10 7.26 21.70 15.64
N ARG A 11 8.58 21.71 15.48
CA ARG A 11 9.27 21.77 14.19
C ARG A 11 9.38 20.36 13.63
N VAL A 12 8.81 20.13 12.45
CA VAL A 12 8.56 18.79 11.90
C VAL A 12 9.31 18.64 10.58
N GLY A 13 10.20 17.65 10.52
CA GLY A 13 10.82 17.15 9.30
C GLY A 13 10.14 15.86 8.86
N VAL A 14 9.71 15.78 7.60
CA VAL A 14 9.18 14.55 6.99
C VAL A 14 9.87 14.31 5.67
N MET A 15 10.39 13.11 5.46
CA MET A 15 11.06 12.75 4.22
C MET A 15 10.63 11.37 3.76
N GLY A 16 10.09 11.31 2.54
CA GLY A 16 9.88 10.05 1.84
C GLY A 16 8.68 9.22 2.32
N VAL A 17 7.79 9.79 3.15
CA VAL A 17 6.61 9.08 3.64
C VAL A 17 5.60 8.93 2.49
N PRO A 18 5.10 7.70 2.19
CA PRO A 18 4.18 7.47 1.07
C PRO A 18 2.90 8.31 1.14
N VAL A 19 2.35 8.66 -0.03
CA VAL A 19 1.05 9.36 -0.16
C VAL A 19 1.02 10.73 0.54
N SER A 20 2.15 11.43 0.55
CA SER A 20 2.28 12.76 1.16
C SER A 20 2.17 13.91 0.17
N TYR A 21 1.94 13.63 -1.12
CA TYR A 21 1.68 14.64 -2.14
C TYR A 21 0.20 15.09 -2.14
N PRO A 22 -0.11 16.39 -2.35
CA PRO A 22 0.83 17.51 -2.46
C PRO A 22 1.49 17.83 -1.12
N ALA A 23 2.71 18.39 -1.16
CA ALA A 23 3.47 18.76 0.03
C ALA A 23 2.72 19.82 0.86
N ARG A 24 2.02 19.38 1.91
CA ARG A 24 1.17 20.27 2.72
C ARG A 24 2.02 21.14 3.66
N PRO A 25 1.61 22.40 3.92
CA PRO A 25 2.30 23.26 4.87
C PRO A 25 2.37 22.68 6.28
N ILE A 26 3.57 22.69 6.86
CA ILE A 26 3.87 22.33 8.25
C ILE A 26 4.91 23.28 8.84
N ASN A 27 4.98 23.41 10.16
CA ASN A 27 6.06 24.14 10.83
C ASN A 27 7.35 23.32 10.70
N GLY A 28 8.14 23.55 9.65
CA GLY A 28 9.32 22.75 9.32
C GLY A 28 9.40 22.44 7.83
N PHE A 29 9.69 21.19 7.47
CA PHE A 29 9.90 20.78 6.09
C PHE A 29 9.33 19.39 5.77
N LEU A 30 8.90 19.21 4.52
CA LEU A 30 8.35 17.95 4.01
C LEU A 30 8.86 17.67 2.60
N LEU A 31 9.45 16.49 2.39
CA LEU A 31 9.75 15.94 1.06
C LEU A 31 8.80 14.78 0.78
N THR A 32 8.09 14.86 -0.33
CA THR A 32 7.08 13.87 -0.72
C THR A 32 7.68 12.57 -1.26
N ASP A 33 6.82 11.59 -1.52
CA ASP A 33 7.21 10.25 -2.02
C ASP A 33 6.11 9.67 -2.93
N LEU A 34 6.07 8.34 -3.09
CA LEU A 34 5.08 7.51 -3.76
C LEU A 34 3.76 8.24 -4.09
N LEU A 35 3.45 8.27 -5.39
CA LEU A 35 2.35 9.00 -6.03
C LEU A 35 2.58 10.51 -6.23
N THR A 36 3.76 11.05 -5.92
CA THR A 36 4.16 12.37 -6.44
C THR A 36 4.28 12.31 -7.97
N PRO A 37 3.58 13.20 -8.71
CA PRO A 37 3.73 13.28 -10.16
C PRO A 37 5.15 13.62 -10.60
N ASP A 38 5.50 13.28 -11.84
CA ASP A 38 6.76 13.73 -12.44
C ASP A 38 6.76 15.26 -12.63
N GLU A 39 7.95 15.87 -12.58
CA GLU A 39 8.18 17.30 -12.91
C GLU A 39 7.45 18.34 -12.04
N VAL A 40 6.89 17.95 -10.90
CA VAL A 40 6.31 18.89 -9.91
C VAL A 40 7.26 19.17 -8.76
N ASN A 41 7.00 20.25 -8.02
CA ASN A 41 7.72 20.50 -6.77
C ASN A 41 7.28 19.48 -5.71
N TYR A 42 8.24 18.69 -5.22
CA TYR A 42 8.02 17.62 -4.24
C TYR A 42 8.24 18.07 -2.79
N ALA A 43 8.55 19.35 -2.55
CA ALA A 43 9.01 19.85 -1.28
C ALA A 43 8.09 20.94 -0.69
N TYR A 44 8.05 20.98 0.64
CA TYR A 44 7.60 22.13 1.42
C TYR A 44 8.70 22.53 2.43
N PRO A 45 9.03 23.83 2.56
CA PRO A 45 8.59 24.90 1.67
C PRO A 45 9.17 24.70 0.25
N PRO A 46 8.58 25.29 -0.81
CA PRO A 46 8.94 24.98 -2.19
C PRO A 46 10.43 25.18 -2.53
N GLU A 47 11.07 26.18 -1.93
CA GLU A 47 12.49 26.51 -2.09
C GLU A 47 13.44 25.40 -1.60
N LEU A 48 12.96 24.49 -0.74
CA LEU A 48 13.77 23.39 -0.22
C LEU A 48 14.18 22.41 -1.32
N LYS A 49 13.37 22.28 -2.38
CA LYS A 49 13.72 21.47 -3.55
C LYS A 49 15.03 21.96 -4.17
N ASP A 50 15.12 23.26 -4.44
CA ASP A 50 16.27 23.85 -5.12
C ASP A 50 17.51 23.82 -4.21
N GLU A 51 17.33 24.03 -2.91
CA GLU A 51 18.40 23.89 -1.91
C GLU A 51 19.02 22.48 -1.93
N ILE A 52 18.20 21.43 -1.85
CA ILE A 52 18.68 20.04 -1.84
C ILE A 52 19.37 19.69 -3.17
N GLU A 53 18.78 20.10 -4.29
CA GLU A 53 19.31 19.84 -5.62
C GLU A 53 20.65 20.52 -5.86
N GLN A 54 20.91 21.68 -5.24
CA GLN A 54 22.18 22.40 -5.32
C GLN A 54 23.25 21.81 -4.40
N GLU A 55 22.90 21.50 -3.14
CA GLU A 55 23.88 21.08 -2.13
C GLU A 55 24.29 19.62 -2.25
N ILE A 56 23.36 18.75 -2.68
CA ILE A 56 23.55 17.29 -2.67
C ILE A 56 23.28 16.71 -4.06
N GLY A 57 22.25 17.21 -4.73
CA GLY A 57 21.79 16.76 -6.04
C GLY A 57 20.37 16.18 -5.97
N PRO A 58 19.92 15.54 -7.07
CA PRO A 58 18.51 15.20 -7.24
C PRO A 58 18.00 14.24 -6.16
N TYR A 59 16.85 14.57 -5.59
CA TYR A 59 16.14 13.72 -4.63
C TYR A 59 15.40 12.60 -5.37
N PRO A 60 15.65 11.32 -5.03
CA PRO A 60 14.93 10.20 -5.63
C PRO A 60 13.54 10.07 -4.99
N VAL A 61 12.57 10.81 -5.50
CA VAL A 61 11.17 10.83 -4.99
C VAL A 61 10.57 9.43 -4.87
N MET A 62 10.90 8.53 -5.80
CA MET A 62 10.52 7.12 -5.75
C MET A 62 11.69 6.27 -6.26
N PRO A 63 11.94 5.08 -5.69
CA PRO A 63 12.83 4.11 -6.26
C PRO A 63 12.42 3.75 -7.68
N GLU A 64 13.40 3.40 -8.50
CA GLU A 64 13.16 3.03 -9.88
C GLU A 64 12.18 1.85 -10.01
N HIS A 65 11.24 1.94 -10.96
CA HIS A 65 10.35 0.83 -11.26
C HIS A 65 11.11 -0.40 -11.78
N TRP A 66 10.61 -1.58 -11.41
CA TRP A 66 11.14 -2.85 -11.89
C TRP A 66 11.09 -2.96 -13.42
N ARG A 67 12.24 -3.24 -14.04
CA ARG A 67 12.40 -3.36 -15.50
C ARG A 67 12.43 -4.81 -16.01
N GLY A 68 12.24 -5.80 -15.14
CA GLY A 68 12.28 -7.21 -15.49
C GLY A 68 13.63 -7.88 -15.21
N ARG A 69 13.63 -9.21 -15.26
CA ARG A 69 14.75 -10.06 -14.77
C ARG A 69 16.09 -9.89 -15.49
N TYR A 70 16.12 -9.31 -16.68
CA TYR A 70 17.33 -9.12 -17.49
C TYR A 70 18.05 -7.79 -17.18
N ALA A 71 17.42 -6.92 -16.41
CA ALA A 71 17.99 -5.67 -15.91
C ALA A 71 18.04 -5.68 -14.38
N ALA A 72 17.97 -6.86 -13.75
CA ALA A 72 17.76 -6.99 -12.32
C ALA A 72 18.98 -6.49 -11.54
N HIS A 73 20.19 -6.77 -12.03
CA HIS A 73 21.41 -6.25 -11.41
C HIS A 73 21.50 -4.73 -11.52
N ALA A 74 21.28 -4.15 -12.71
CA ALA A 74 21.30 -2.70 -12.90
C ALA A 74 20.25 -1.98 -12.03
N TRP A 75 19.05 -2.54 -11.94
CA TRP A 75 17.99 -2.04 -11.08
C TRP A 75 18.37 -2.11 -9.60
N LEU A 76 18.99 -3.20 -9.14
CA LEU A 76 19.49 -3.31 -7.77
C LEU A 76 20.54 -2.22 -7.46
N GLU A 77 21.49 -1.99 -8.36
CA GLU A 77 22.48 -0.92 -8.18
C GLU A 77 21.82 0.47 -8.15
N ASN A 78 20.74 0.69 -8.90
CA ASN A 78 19.92 1.90 -8.79
C ASN A 78 19.21 2.02 -7.44
N LEU A 79 18.63 0.94 -6.91
CA LEU A 79 18.07 0.96 -5.56
C LEU A 79 19.11 1.32 -4.51
N LYS A 80 20.32 0.73 -4.58
CA LYS A 80 21.42 1.06 -3.65
C LYS A 80 21.80 2.54 -3.72
N ARG A 81 21.90 3.10 -4.93
CA ARG A 81 22.17 4.54 -5.14
C ARG A 81 21.03 5.42 -4.62
N SER A 82 19.78 5.02 -4.82
CA SER A 82 18.60 5.73 -4.30
C SER A 82 18.63 5.80 -2.77
N LEU A 83 18.81 4.66 -2.11
CA LEU A 83 18.91 4.59 -0.65
C LEU A 83 20.05 5.48 -0.15
N GLN A 84 21.24 5.35 -0.73
CA GLN A 84 22.40 6.16 -0.36
C GLN A 84 22.13 7.67 -0.49
N ARG A 85 21.52 8.10 -1.60
CA ARG A 85 21.15 9.50 -1.83
C ARG A 85 20.11 10.00 -0.83
N ARG A 86 19.12 9.17 -0.49
CA ARG A 86 18.15 9.50 0.56
C ARG A 86 18.83 9.72 1.91
N VAL A 87 19.80 8.88 2.26
CA VAL A 87 20.55 9.02 3.51
C VAL A 87 21.39 10.29 3.53
N GLU A 88 22.07 10.62 2.43
CA GLU A 88 22.81 11.89 2.27
C GLU A 88 21.91 13.10 2.53
N ILE A 89 20.73 13.12 1.92
CA ILE A 89 19.74 14.19 2.08
C ILE A 89 19.19 14.23 3.52
N ALA A 90 18.87 13.08 4.10
CA ALA A 90 18.39 13.00 5.48
C ALA A 90 19.43 13.54 6.48
N LEU A 91 20.70 13.18 6.32
CA LEU A 91 21.80 13.66 7.18
C LEU A 91 21.99 15.18 7.05
N TYR A 92 21.99 15.70 5.82
CA TYR A 92 22.05 17.14 5.60
C TYR A 92 20.92 17.89 6.31
N LEU A 93 19.68 17.41 6.17
CA LEU A 93 18.51 18.03 6.81
C LEU A 93 18.57 17.91 8.34
N LEU A 94 19.01 16.77 8.87
CA LEU A 94 19.19 16.55 10.31
C LEU A 94 20.19 17.54 10.93
N GLN A 95 21.25 17.87 10.19
CA GLN A 95 22.34 18.71 10.67
C GLN A 95 22.11 20.21 10.42
N ASN A 96 21.38 20.58 9.37
CA ASN A 96 21.28 21.97 8.91
C ASN A 96 19.91 22.60 9.10
N LYS A 97 18.88 21.83 9.49
CA LYS A 97 17.53 22.35 9.74
C LYS A 97 17.13 22.17 11.19
N PRO A 98 16.35 23.10 11.76
CA PRO A 98 15.81 22.92 13.10
C PRO A 98 14.63 21.94 13.09
N TRP A 99 14.63 20.96 14.00
CA TRP A 99 13.56 19.97 14.12
C TRP A 99 13.36 19.57 15.60
N ASP A 100 12.14 19.19 15.95
CA ASP A 100 11.77 18.50 17.19
C ASP A 100 11.28 17.07 16.90
N PHE A 101 10.82 16.82 15.67
CA PHE A 101 10.46 15.51 15.14
C PHE A 101 10.97 15.38 13.71
N PHE A 102 11.65 14.28 13.38
CA PHE A 102 12.05 13.95 12.03
C PHE A 102 11.66 12.50 11.70
N MET A 103 10.85 12.30 10.67
CA MET A 103 10.60 10.98 10.07
C MET A 103 11.26 10.82 8.70
N VAL A 104 12.07 9.77 8.53
CA VAL A 104 12.68 9.36 7.26
C VAL A 104 12.15 7.98 6.89
N HIS A 105 11.71 7.78 5.65
CA HIS A 105 11.23 6.50 5.16
C HIS A 105 12.13 5.95 4.03
N VAL A 106 12.41 4.63 4.12
CA VAL A 106 13.31 3.89 3.21
C VAL A 106 12.50 2.83 2.45
N MET A 107 11.98 3.21 1.29
CA MET A 107 11.10 2.36 0.47
C MET A 107 11.85 1.26 -0.31
N GLU A 108 13.16 1.37 -0.43
CA GLU A 108 13.98 0.38 -1.15
C GLU A 108 13.92 -1.01 -0.52
N THR A 109 13.68 -1.10 0.80
CA THR A 109 13.49 -2.37 1.52
C THR A 109 12.23 -3.10 1.04
N ASP A 110 11.10 -2.40 0.85
CA ASP A 110 9.87 -2.95 0.28
C ASP A 110 10.08 -3.36 -1.19
N SER A 111 10.66 -2.46 -1.98
CA SER A 111 10.87 -2.66 -3.42
C SER A 111 11.67 -3.92 -3.74
N VAL A 112 12.81 -4.12 -3.07
CA VAL A 112 13.66 -5.29 -3.31
C VAL A 112 12.98 -6.59 -2.90
N GLN A 113 12.23 -6.58 -1.80
CA GLN A 113 11.54 -7.77 -1.29
C GLN A 113 10.39 -8.20 -2.21
N HIS A 114 9.64 -7.25 -2.80
CA HIS A 114 8.62 -7.60 -3.79
C HIS A 114 9.18 -8.34 -5.00
N GLN A 115 10.35 -7.92 -5.51
CA GLN A 115 10.89 -8.43 -6.77
C GLN A 115 11.85 -9.61 -6.60
N MET A 116 12.65 -9.63 -5.53
CA MET A 116 13.83 -10.51 -5.41
C MET A 116 13.75 -11.57 -4.30
N TRP A 117 12.60 -11.72 -3.62
CA TRP A 117 12.44 -12.77 -2.59
C TRP A 117 12.69 -14.18 -3.11
N HIS A 118 12.44 -14.44 -4.39
CA HIS A 118 12.72 -15.73 -5.02
C HIS A 118 14.20 -16.15 -4.99
N LEU A 119 15.13 -15.23 -4.69
CA LEU A 119 16.55 -15.55 -4.49
C LEU A 119 16.84 -16.07 -3.08
N LEU A 120 15.97 -15.78 -2.12
CA LEU A 120 15.98 -16.35 -0.77
C LEU A 120 15.16 -17.65 -0.67
N ASP A 121 14.12 -17.75 -1.50
CA ASP A 121 13.21 -18.87 -1.51
C ASP A 121 13.73 -20.01 -2.40
N ASN A 122 13.62 -21.25 -1.92
CA ASN A 122 14.09 -22.45 -2.63
C ASN A 122 13.12 -22.91 -3.74
N ILE A 123 12.01 -22.19 -3.97
CA ILE A 123 11.03 -22.56 -5.00
C ILE A 123 11.50 -22.12 -6.39
N LYS A 124 11.91 -23.11 -7.19
CA LYS A 124 12.26 -22.93 -8.60
C LYS A 124 11.03 -22.56 -9.42
N ARG A 125 10.96 -21.31 -9.89
CA ARG A 125 9.94 -20.89 -10.87
C ARG A 125 10.57 -20.68 -12.24
N PRO A 126 9.94 -21.18 -13.33
CA PRO A 126 10.46 -21.04 -14.67
C PRO A 126 10.82 -19.60 -15.08
N ARG A 127 10.08 -18.60 -14.58
CA ARG A 127 10.32 -17.19 -14.88
C ARG A 127 11.62 -16.66 -14.28
N TYR A 128 12.07 -17.18 -13.14
CA TYR A 128 13.27 -16.70 -12.45
C TYR A 128 14.55 -17.36 -12.95
N HIS A 129 14.47 -18.27 -13.92
CA HIS A 129 15.65 -18.83 -14.57
C HIS A 129 16.31 -17.83 -15.53
N GLY A 130 17.64 -17.75 -15.46
CA GLY A 130 18.45 -16.94 -16.38
C GLY A 130 18.44 -15.43 -16.10
N GLY A 131 18.03 -15.01 -14.90
CA GLY A 131 18.26 -13.63 -14.42
C GLY A 131 19.76 -13.34 -14.24
N ASP A 132 20.11 -12.05 -14.31
CA ASP A 132 21.50 -11.57 -14.21
C ASP A 132 21.93 -11.27 -12.75
N CYS A 133 21.00 -11.31 -11.80
CA CYS A 133 21.28 -11.08 -10.39
C CYS A 133 21.53 -12.40 -9.63
N ARG A 134 22.51 -12.40 -8.71
CA ARG A 134 22.90 -13.53 -7.86
C ARG A 134 23.16 -13.03 -6.44
N GLY A 135 23.28 -13.96 -5.49
CA GLY A 135 23.56 -13.63 -4.09
C GLY A 135 22.30 -13.32 -3.30
N ASN A 136 22.38 -12.36 -2.38
CA ASN A 136 21.26 -12.00 -1.50
C ASN A 136 20.99 -10.48 -1.56
N PRO A 137 20.33 -9.99 -2.63
CA PRO A 137 20.03 -8.58 -2.81
C PRO A 137 19.21 -7.96 -1.67
N ILE A 138 18.32 -8.75 -1.07
CA ILE A 138 17.52 -8.30 0.08
C ILE A 138 18.46 -7.99 1.24
N LEU A 139 19.35 -8.90 1.61
CA LEU A 139 20.34 -8.66 2.66
C LEU A 139 21.25 -7.46 2.35
N GLU A 140 21.68 -7.30 1.10
CA GLU A 140 22.51 -6.15 0.70
C GLU A 140 21.81 -4.80 0.94
N ILE A 141 20.52 -4.70 0.64
CA ILE A 141 19.71 -3.50 0.91
C ILE A 141 19.48 -3.32 2.41
N TYR A 142 19.19 -4.38 3.17
CA TYR A 142 19.04 -4.29 4.63
C TYR A 142 20.36 -3.89 5.32
N GLN A 143 21.51 -4.34 4.83
CA GLN A 143 22.82 -3.89 5.33
C GLN A 143 23.08 -2.41 5.03
N LEU A 144 22.57 -1.88 3.91
CA LEU A 144 22.61 -0.44 3.64
C LEU A 144 21.68 0.33 4.57
N ALA A 145 20.46 -0.17 4.80
CA ALA A 145 19.52 0.43 5.74
C ALA A 145 20.05 0.43 7.19
N ASP A 146 20.70 -0.65 7.62
CA ASP A 146 21.36 -0.74 8.93
C ASP A 146 22.50 0.30 9.06
N ARG A 147 23.35 0.42 8.03
CA ARG A 147 24.37 1.47 7.98
C ARG A 147 23.76 2.88 8.05
N ALA A 148 22.65 3.11 7.35
CA ALA A 148 21.93 4.38 7.38
C ALA A 148 21.45 4.73 8.79
N VAL A 149 20.84 3.77 9.51
CA VAL A 149 20.44 3.93 10.91
C VAL A 149 21.65 4.28 11.77
N GLY A 150 22.79 3.62 11.55
CA GLY A 150 24.04 3.90 12.23
C GLY A 150 24.55 5.33 11.99
N GLN A 151 24.54 5.80 10.74
CA GLN A 151 24.95 7.17 10.37
C GLN A 151 24.02 8.22 10.95
N ILE A 152 22.70 8.00 10.89
CA ILE A 152 21.72 8.89 11.50
C ILE A 152 21.97 8.97 13.01
N ARG A 153 22.12 7.83 13.69
CA ARG A 153 22.38 7.78 15.13
C ARG A 153 23.64 8.57 15.54
N GLN A 154 24.68 8.58 14.72
CA GLN A 154 25.93 9.30 15.01
C GLN A 154 25.78 10.82 15.04
N VAL A 155 24.76 11.39 14.37
CA VAL A 155 24.53 12.84 14.31
C VAL A 155 23.45 13.32 15.28
N LEU A 156 22.75 12.40 15.96
CA LEU A 156 21.75 12.74 16.97
C LEU A 156 22.44 13.12 18.29
N ASP A 157 21.85 14.05 19.02
CA ASP A 157 22.24 14.33 20.40
C ASP A 157 21.71 13.27 21.38
N ASP A 158 22.22 13.33 22.61
CA ASP A 158 21.85 12.39 23.68
C ASP A 158 20.39 12.52 24.15
N ASP A 159 19.74 13.65 23.88
CA ASP A 159 18.38 13.95 24.31
C ASP A 159 17.34 13.55 23.24
N THR A 160 17.80 13.16 22.05
CA THR A 160 16.98 12.63 20.97
C THR A 160 16.64 11.16 21.19
N THR A 161 15.37 10.79 21.02
CA THR A 161 14.94 9.39 20.94
C THR A 161 14.80 8.93 19.49
N LEU A 162 15.51 7.87 19.13
CA LEU A 162 15.44 7.22 17.82
C LEU A 162 14.45 6.06 17.86
N PHE A 163 13.51 6.05 16.92
CA PHE A 163 12.62 4.92 16.65
C PHE A 163 12.93 4.33 15.26
N VAL A 164 13.11 3.01 15.18
CA VAL A 164 13.14 2.28 13.91
C VAL A 164 11.88 1.43 13.86
N ILE A 165 11.03 1.73 12.89
CA ILE A 165 9.72 1.10 12.73
C ILE A 165 9.56 0.57 11.32
N SER A 166 8.74 -0.45 11.17
CA SER A 166 8.24 -0.90 9.89
C SER A 166 6.72 -0.93 9.94
N ASP A 167 6.10 -0.48 8.86
CA ASP A 167 4.66 -0.47 8.65
C ASP A 167 4.08 -1.88 8.47
N HIS A 168 4.88 -2.83 7.97
CA HIS A 168 4.52 -4.23 7.78
C HIS A 168 5.74 -5.16 7.68
N GLY A 169 5.56 -6.43 8.00
CA GLY A 169 6.55 -7.47 7.71
C GLY A 169 6.56 -7.88 6.23
N PHE A 170 7.36 -8.91 5.94
CA PHE A 170 7.46 -9.47 4.59
C PHE A 170 7.70 -10.98 4.60
N GLY A 171 7.26 -11.64 3.54
CA GLY A 171 7.42 -13.08 3.35
C GLY A 171 7.35 -13.48 1.88
N PRO A 172 7.57 -14.76 1.57
CA PRO A 172 7.48 -15.25 0.20
C PRO A 172 6.06 -15.10 -0.35
N LEU A 173 5.93 -14.97 -1.66
CA LEU A 173 4.65 -14.96 -2.36
C LEU A 173 4.60 -16.13 -3.33
N TYR A 174 3.59 -16.97 -3.16
CA TYR A 174 3.44 -18.19 -3.92
C TYR A 174 2.29 -18.16 -4.90
N TYR A 175 1.13 -17.68 -4.45
CA TYR A 175 -0.11 -17.71 -5.22
C TYR A 175 -0.84 -16.38 -5.13
N ASN A 176 -1.53 -16.06 -6.22
CA ASN A 176 -2.52 -14.99 -6.29
C ASN A 176 -3.91 -15.59 -6.26
N ILE A 177 -4.83 -14.98 -5.50
CA ILE A 177 -6.26 -15.25 -5.58
C ILE A 177 -6.99 -14.09 -6.25
N TYR A 178 -7.89 -14.44 -7.16
CA TYR A 178 -8.71 -13.55 -7.97
C TYR A 178 -10.17 -13.66 -7.53
N LEU A 179 -10.55 -12.84 -6.54
CA LEU A 179 -11.87 -12.94 -5.88
C LEU A 179 -13.04 -12.74 -6.83
N ASN A 180 -12.93 -11.87 -7.83
CA ASN A 180 -13.99 -11.70 -8.83
C ASN A 180 -14.16 -12.92 -9.73
N CYS A 181 -13.10 -13.72 -9.95
CA CYS A 181 -13.23 -15.01 -10.63
C CYS A 181 -14.02 -16.00 -9.76
N TRP A 182 -13.69 -16.07 -8.46
CA TRP A 182 -14.43 -16.90 -7.51
C TRP A 182 -15.91 -16.50 -7.43
N LEU A 183 -16.19 -15.20 -7.27
CA LEU A 183 -17.55 -14.66 -7.21
C LEU A 183 -18.33 -14.94 -8.48
N TYR A 184 -17.68 -14.87 -9.65
CA TYR A 184 -18.28 -15.21 -10.93
C TYR A 184 -18.60 -16.71 -11.04
N GLU A 185 -17.66 -17.58 -10.68
CA GLU A 185 -17.81 -19.04 -10.73
C GLU A 185 -18.94 -19.54 -9.82
N HIS A 186 -19.14 -18.88 -8.68
CA HIS A 186 -20.18 -19.22 -7.70
C HIS A 186 -21.50 -18.46 -7.92
N GLY A 187 -21.60 -17.64 -8.97
CA GLY A 187 -22.86 -16.99 -9.36
C GLY A 187 -23.22 -15.70 -8.61
N TYR A 188 -22.30 -15.14 -7.83
CA TYR A 188 -22.49 -13.85 -7.15
C TYR A 188 -22.21 -12.64 -8.05
N LEU A 189 -21.32 -12.80 -9.03
CA LEU A 189 -21.00 -11.79 -10.03
C LEU A 189 -21.56 -12.19 -11.39
N ALA A 190 -22.23 -11.25 -12.06
CA ALA A 190 -22.81 -11.48 -13.38
C ALA A 190 -22.07 -10.69 -14.47
N LEU A 191 -22.00 -11.26 -15.67
CA LEU A 191 -21.48 -10.59 -16.87
C LEU A 191 -22.63 -10.23 -17.81
N LYS A 192 -22.48 -9.12 -18.54
CA LYS A 192 -23.46 -8.65 -19.54
C LYS A 192 -23.70 -9.71 -20.61
N LYS A 193 -24.95 -9.87 -21.04
CA LYS A 193 -25.37 -10.82 -22.08
C LYS A 193 -25.28 -10.25 -23.51
N ASN A 194 -24.21 -9.51 -23.83
CA ASN A 194 -23.98 -8.97 -25.17
C ASN A 194 -22.85 -9.71 -25.90
N VAL A 195 -22.85 -9.62 -27.23
CA VAL A 195 -21.92 -10.36 -28.12
C VAL A 195 -20.47 -10.08 -27.78
N THR A 196 -20.11 -8.81 -27.55
CA THR A 196 -18.75 -8.40 -27.18
C THR A 196 -18.29 -9.04 -25.88
N THR A 197 -19.13 -9.04 -24.86
CA THR A 197 -18.82 -9.66 -23.55
C THR A 197 -18.72 -11.17 -23.68
N LEU A 198 -19.57 -11.80 -24.49
CA LEU A 198 -19.49 -13.24 -24.74
C LEU A 198 -18.17 -13.62 -25.42
N PHE A 199 -17.77 -12.88 -26.46
CA PHE A 199 -16.48 -13.11 -27.14
C PHE A 199 -15.30 -12.94 -26.19
N LYS A 200 -15.25 -11.83 -25.43
CA LYS A 200 -14.21 -11.59 -24.43
C LYS A 200 -14.17 -12.67 -23.36
N LYS A 201 -15.33 -13.14 -22.88
CA LYS A 201 -15.44 -14.24 -21.93
C LYS A 201 -14.88 -15.55 -22.50
N LEU A 202 -15.19 -15.88 -23.76
CA LEU A 202 -14.65 -17.09 -24.41
C LEU A 202 -13.14 -17.01 -24.57
N ALA A 203 -12.62 -15.86 -25.02
CA ALA A 203 -11.18 -15.62 -25.13
C ALA A 203 -10.47 -15.70 -23.76
N TRP A 204 -11.05 -15.09 -22.72
CA TRP A 204 -10.58 -15.17 -21.34
C TRP A 204 -10.55 -16.63 -20.84
N ARG A 205 -11.61 -17.40 -21.07
CA ARG A 205 -11.64 -18.84 -20.76
C ARG A 205 -10.56 -19.63 -21.51
N ALA A 206 -10.25 -19.26 -22.75
CA ALA A 206 -9.19 -19.85 -23.54
C ALA A 206 -7.77 -19.41 -23.10
N GLY A 207 -7.63 -18.52 -22.12
CA GLY A 207 -6.35 -18.05 -21.59
C GLY A 207 -5.85 -16.74 -22.19
N LEU A 208 -6.67 -16.01 -22.97
CA LEU A 208 -6.32 -14.66 -23.38
C LEU A 208 -6.60 -13.69 -22.22
N THR A 209 -5.60 -13.49 -21.37
CA THR A 209 -5.67 -12.65 -20.17
C THR A 209 -4.50 -11.65 -20.12
N PRO A 210 -4.64 -10.51 -19.42
CA PRO A 210 -3.52 -9.58 -19.26
C PRO A 210 -2.30 -10.21 -18.56
N GLU A 211 -2.51 -11.16 -17.64
CA GLU A 211 -1.44 -11.93 -16.99
C GLU A 211 -0.56 -12.67 -18.00
N ASN A 212 -1.18 -13.38 -18.95
CA ASN A 212 -0.44 -14.13 -19.96
C ASN A 212 0.28 -13.21 -20.96
N LEU A 213 -0.28 -12.03 -21.27
CA LEU A 213 0.39 -11.03 -22.12
C LEU A 213 1.65 -10.47 -21.45
N TYR A 214 1.60 -10.20 -20.14
CA TYR A 214 2.75 -9.71 -19.38
C TYR A 214 3.94 -10.68 -19.42
N VAL A 215 3.69 -12.00 -19.35
CA VAL A 215 4.73 -13.03 -19.49
C VAL A 215 5.43 -12.95 -20.84
N TRP A 216 4.67 -12.73 -21.93
CA TRP A 216 5.25 -12.56 -23.26
C TRP A 216 6.00 -11.22 -23.39
N ALA A 217 5.46 -10.14 -22.84
CA ALA A 217 6.11 -8.83 -22.85
C ALA A 217 7.48 -8.86 -22.15
N GLU A 218 7.60 -9.54 -21.00
CA GLU A 218 8.89 -9.73 -20.34
C GLU A 218 9.85 -10.60 -21.18
N ARG A 219 9.37 -11.74 -21.71
CA ARG A 219 10.18 -12.64 -22.56
C ARG A 219 10.76 -11.93 -23.78
N LEU A 220 9.98 -11.05 -24.38
CA LEU A 220 10.35 -10.29 -25.58
C LEU A 220 11.06 -8.96 -25.26
N ARG A 221 11.36 -8.67 -23.98
CA ARG A 221 11.99 -7.42 -23.51
C ARG A 221 11.22 -6.15 -23.91
N LEU A 222 9.88 -6.26 -23.97
CA LEU A 222 8.99 -5.16 -24.33
C LEU A 222 8.57 -4.30 -23.12
N LEU A 223 8.94 -4.70 -21.89
CA LEU A 223 8.65 -3.90 -20.69
C LEU A 223 9.37 -2.54 -20.71
N ASP A 224 10.57 -2.47 -21.29
CA ASP A 224 11.33 -1.22 -21.47
C ASP A 224 10.64 -0.23 -22.42
N LEU A 225 9.85 -0.73 -23.38
CA LEU A 225 9.03 0.08 -24.28
C LEU A 225 7.75 0.56 -23.58
N GLY A 226 7.18 -0.27 -22.71
CA GLY A 226 5.99 0.03 -21.91
C GLY A 226 6.23 1.05 -20.80
N ALA A 227 7.40 1.02 -20.15
CA ALA A 227 7.77 1.99 -19.11
C ALA A 227 7.87 3.44 -19.62
N ARG A 228 8.01 3.63 -20.95
CA ARG A 228 8.00 4.95 -21.61
C ARG A 228 6.59 5.44 -21.98
N LEU A 229 5.58 4.57 -21.87
CA LEU A 229 4.19 4.91 -22.12
C LEU A 229 3.52 5.25 -20.78
N ARG A 230 2.86 6.41 -20.70
CA ARG A 230 2.15 6.87 -19.49
C ARG A 230 1.16 5.79 -18.99
N HIS A 231 1.30 5.38 -17.73
CA HIS A 231 0.60 4.25 -17.09
C HIS A 231 -0.92 4.21 -17.34
N GLY A 232 -1.59 5.37 -17.40
CA GLY A 232 -3.04 5.45 -17.57
C GLY A 232 -3.58 4.98 -18.93
N HIS A 233 -2.80 5.11 -20.02
CA HIS A 233 -3.26 4.69 -21.36
C HIS A 233 -3.32 3.17 -21.54
N LEU A 234 -2.45 2.44 -20.82
CA LEU A 234 -2.37 0.99 -20.93
C LEU A 234 -3.59 0.31 -20.28
N HIS A 235 -4.08 0.83 -19.15
CA HIS A 235 -5.23 0.23 -18.46
C HIS A 235 -6.53 0.33 -19.27
N ASP A 236 -6.83 1.49 -19.88
CA ASP A 236 -8.00 1.66 -20.76
C ASP A 236 -7.90 0.75 -22.00
N LEU A 237 -6.72 0.69 -22.63
CA LEU A 237 -6.48 -0.19 -23.77
C LEU A 237 -6.71 -1.67 -23.41
N LEU A 238 -6.17 -2.11 -22.28
CA LEU A 238 -6.37 -3.46 -21.77
C LEU A 238 -7.86 -3.72 -21.47
N GLY A 239 -8.57 -2.77 -20.86
CA GLY A 239 -10.01 -2.90 -20.57
C GLY A 239 -10.89 -3.02 -21.82
N ARG A 240 -10.47 -2.41 -22.94
CA ARG A 240 -11.15 -2.52 -24.25
C ARG A 240 -10.94 -3.87 -24.91
N VAL A 241 -9.75 -4.46 -24.76
CA VAL A 241 -9.39 -5.74 -25.40
C VAL A 241 -9.82 -6.94 -24.56
N PHE A 242 -9.52 -6.90 -23.26
CA PHE A 242 -9.74 -8.01 -22.33
C PHE A 242 -11.08 -7.88 -21.60
N LEU A 243 -11.48 -8.95 -20.92
CA LEU A 243 -12.59 -8.93 -19.97
C LEU A 243 -12.23 -7.98 -18.81
N SER A 244 -13.15 -7.09 -18.45
CA SER A 244 -12.92 -6.05 -17.43
C SER A 244 -14.21 -5.70 -16.69
N THR A 245 -14.14 -4.78 -15.73
CA THR A 245 -15.31 -4.21 -15.03
C THR A 245 -16.41 -3.72 -15.96
N GLN A 246 -16.06 -3.20 -17.15
CA GLN A 246 -17.04 -2.73 -18.14
C GLN A 246 -17.99 -3.84 -18.62
N ASN A 247 -17.59 -5.11 -18.44
CA ASN A 247 -18.38 -6.28 -18.82
C ASN A 247 -19.29 -6.80 -17.70
N ILE A 248 -19.23 -6.24 -16.49
CA ILE A 248 -20.07 -6.65 -15.35
C ILE A 248 -21.51 -6.19 -15.56
N ASP A 249 -22.46 -7.08 -15.29
CA ASP A 249 -23.90 -6.82 -15.26
C ASP A 249 -24.30 -6.44 -13.83
N TRP A 250 -24.13 -5.15 -13.49
CA TRP A 250 -24.33 -4.64 -12.13
C TRP A 250 -25.73 -4.93 -11.56
N PRO A 251 -26.85 -4.75 -12.30
CA PRO A 251 -28.19 -5.06 -11.78
C PRO A 251 -28.40 -6.54 -11.41
N ARG A 252 -27.51 -7.44 -11.83
CA ARG A 252 -27.55 -8.88 -11.55
C ARG A 252 -26.35 -9.37 -10.74
N THR A 253 -25.46 -8.48 -10.33
CA THR A 253 -24.28 -8.77 -9.53
C THR A 253 -24.58 -8.50 -8.08
N ARG A 254 -24.58 -9.54 -7.24
CA ARG A 254 -24.90 -9.47 -5.80
C ARG A 254 -23.70 -9.06 -4.95
N ALA A 255 -22.50 -9.49 -5.34
CA ALA A 255 -21.25 -9.18 -4.64
C ALA A 255 -20.10 -9.00 -5.62
N TYR A 256 -19.13 -8.17 -5.25
CA TYR A 256 -17.94 -7.86 -6.04
C TYR A 256 -16.76 -7.60 -5.12
N SER A 257 -15.55 -7.78 -5.63
CA SER A 257 -14.31 -7.45 -4.95
C SER A 257 -13.63 -6.28 -5.64
N TYR A 258 -13.16 -5.33 -4.85
CA TYR A 258 -12.44 -4.16 -5.33
C TYR A 258 -11.37 -3.78 -4.30
N GLY A 259 -10.21 -3.32 -4.78
CA GLY A 259 -9.06 -3.01 -3.93
C GLY A 259 -8.14 -4.21 -3.70
N ASN A 260 -6.89 -3.91 -3.34
CA ASN A 260 -5.91 -4.94 -2.99
C ASN A 260 -6.18 -5.45 -1.55
N VAL A 261 -5.75 -6.68 -1.25
CA VAL A 261 -5.83 -7.26 0.11
C VAL A 261 -7.25 -7.69 0.55
N GLY A 262 -7.99 -8.35 -0.33
CA GLY A 262 -8.99 -9.34 0.13
C GLY A 262 -10.35 -8.78 0.56
N GLN A 263 -10.88 -7.76 -0.11
CA GLN A 263 -12.15 -7.13 0.27
C GLN A 263 -13.30 -7.61 -0.62
N ILE A 264 -14.48 -7.87 -0.03
CA ILE A 264 -15.72 -8.14 -0.77
C ILE A 264 -16.80 -7.16 -0.31
N TYR A 265 -17.44 -6.52 -1.28
CA TYR A 265 -18.56 -5.62 -1.13
C TYR A 265 -19.83 -6.30 -1.64
N LEU A 266 -20.95 -6.02 -0.97
CA LEU A 266 -22.27 -6.32 -1.52
C LEU A 266 -22.77 -5.15 -2.37
N ASN A 267 -23.42 -5.48 -3.49
CA ASN A 267 -24.09 -4.49 -4.33
C ASN A 267 -25.46 -4.15 -3.72
N LEU A 268 -25.44 -3.43 -2.60
CA LEU A 268 -26.58 -3.09 -1.75
C LEU A 268 -27.46 -2.02 -2.39
N LYS A 269 -28.77 -2.26 -2.35
CA LYS A 269 -29.76 -1.30 -2.80
C LYS A 269 -29.72 -0.04 -1.93
N GLY A 270 -29.54 1.11 -2.57
CA GLY A 270 -29.49 2.42 -1.91
C GLY A 270 -28.08 2.89 -1.52
N ARG A 271 -27.07 2.02 -1.57
CA ARG A 271 -25.66 2.41 -1.40
C ARG A 271 -24.94 2.42 -2.75
N GLU A 272 -25.10 1.36 -3.53
CA GLU A 272 -24.54 1.27 -4.88
C GLU A 272 -25.54 1.79 -5.94
N PRO A 273 -25.07 2.48 -6.99
CA PRO A 273 -25.94 3.07 -8.03
C PRO A 273 -26.89 2.08 -8.69
N GLN A 274 -26.44 0.83 -8.86
CA GLN A 274 -27.19 -0.27 -9.48
C GLN A 274 -27.37 -1.44 -8.48
N GLY A 275 -27.50 -1.10 -7.19
CA GLY A 275 -27.69 -2.04 -6.08
C GLY A 275 -28.86 -2.99 -6.28
N CYS A 276 -28.59 -4.29 -6.27
CA CYS A 276 -29.60 -5.34 -6.46
C CYS A 276 -29.92 -6.16 -5.19
N VAL A 277 -29.08 -6.06 -4.15
CA VAL A 277 -29.27 -6.78 -2.88
C VAL A 277 -30.07 -5.92 -1.91
N ALA A 278 -31.21 -6.40 -1.41
CA ALA A 278 -31.97 -5.67 -0.41
C ALA A 278 -31.24 -5.70 0.96
N PRO A 279 -31.29 -4.63 1.77
CA PRO A 279 -30.66 -4.62 3.10
C PRO A 279 -31.08 -5.79 4.01
N SER A 280 -32.32 -6.27 3.88
CA SER A 280 -32.83 -7.44 4.61
C SER A 280 -32.19 -8.76 4.19
N GLU A 281 -31.67 -8.87 2.97
CA GLU A 281 -31.01 -10.06 2.43
C GLU A 281 -29.51 -10.10 2.76
N ALA A 282 -28.92 -8.94 3.05
CA ALA A 282 -27.48 -8.78 3.24
C ALA A 282 -26.90 -9.71 4.33
N PRO A 283 -27.48 -9.86 5.53
CA PRO A 283 -26.93 -10.76 6.55
C PRO A 283 -26.87 -12.22 6.11
N GLY A 284 -27.87 -12.69 5.37
CA GLY A 284 -27.92 -14.05 4.82
C GLY A 284 -26.87 -14.28 3.74
N LEU A 285 -26.73 -13.33 2.82
CA LEU A 285 -25.70 -13.39 1.76
C LEU A 285 -24.28 -13.31 2.34
N ILE A 286 -24.03 -12.48 3.36
CA ILE A 286 -22.75 -12.44 4.06
C ILE A 286 -22.42 -13.81 4.65
N ALA A 287 -23.37 -14.44 5.35
CA ALA A 287 -23.16 -15.77 5.93
C ALA A 287 -22.89 -16.83 4.85
N GLU A 288 -23.62 -16.78 3.73
CA GLU A 288 -23.43 -17.66 2.56
C GLU A 288 -22.00 -17.54 1.98
N LEU A 289 -21.56 -16.30 1.71
CA LEU A 289 -20.24 -15.99 1.17
C LEU A 289 -19.12 -16.45 2.12
N ILE A 290 -19.22 -16.14 3.42
CA ILE A 290 -18.23 -16.55 4.42
C ILE A 290 -18.14 -18.08 4.49
N ALA A 291 -19.26 -18.79 4.46
CA ALA A 291 -19.27 -20.25 4.48
C ALA A 291 -18.62 -20.86 3.22
N GLY A 292 -18.86 -20.26 2.05
CA GLY A 292 -18.20 -20.66 0.80
C GLY A 292 -16.69 -20.43 0.83
N LEU A 293 -16.26 -19.25 1.28
CA LEU A 293 -14.84 -18.87 1.34
C LEU A 293 -14.05 -19.73 2.34
N LYS A 294 -14.64 -20.05 3.51
CA LYS A 294 -14.01 -20.94 4.50
C LYS A 294 -13.82 -22.38 3.99
N LYS A 295 -14.63 -22.83 3.04
CA LYS A 295 -14.50 -24.17 2.42
C LYS A 295 -13.54 -24.17 1.23
N PHE A 296 -13.11 -23.00 0.76
CA PHE A 296 -12.30 -22.89 -0.44
C PHE A 296 -10.82 -23.21 -0.14
N THR A 297 -10.29 -24.20 -0.85
CA THR A 297 -8.93 -24.70 -0.68
C THR A 297 -8.06 -24.41 -1.91
N ASN A 298 -6.76 -24.26 -1.68
CA ASN A 298 -5.78 -24.15 -2.74
C ASN A 298 -5.73 -25.44 -3.57
N PRO A 299 -6.06 -25.42 -4.87
CA PRO A 299 -6.05 -26.61 -5.71
C PRO A 299 -4.63 -27.15 -5.97
N TYR A 300 -3.59 -26.34 -5.70
CA TYR A 300 -2.19 -26.76 -5.85
C TYR A 300 -1.63 -27.47 -4.61
N THR A 301 -2.14 -27.15 -3.41
CA THR A 301 -1.59 -27.66 -2.14
C THR A 301 -2.61 -28.40 -1.27
N GLY A 302 -3.90 -28.26 -1.54
CA GLY A 302 -5.01 -28.73 -0.70
C GLY A 302 -5.25 -27.89 0.57
N SER A 303 -4.41 -26.89 0.85
CA SER A 303 -4.47 -26.10 2.08
C SER A 303 -5.59 -25.03 2.04
N PRO A 304 -6.07 -24.54 3.19
CA PRO A 304 -6.97 -23.40 3.24
C PRO A 304 -6.37 -22.15 2.58
N ILE A 305 -7.20 -21.38 1.89
CA ILE A 305 -6.79 -20.13 1.23
C ILE A 305 -6.71 -18.95 2.19
N PHE A 306 -7.62 -18.90 3.16
CA PHE A 306 -7.75 -17.79 4.10
C PHE A 306 -7.46 -18.27 5.51
N GLU A 307 -6.57 -17.57 6.19
CA GLU A 307 -6.35 -17.71 7.62
C GLU A 307 -7.56 -17.19 8.40
N SER A 308 -8.12 -16.06 7.96
CA SER A 308 -9.28 -15.44 8.60
C SER A 308 -10.23 -14.81 7.59
N VAL A 309 -11.52 -14.84 7.92
CA VAL A 309 -12.61 -14.24 7.14
C VAL A 309 -13.50 -13.48 8.11
N TYR A 310 -13.40 -12.16 8.11
CA TYR A 310 -14.08 -11.26 9.04
C TYR A 310 -15.25 -10.56 8.36
N ARG A 311 -16.31 -10.30 9.12
CA ARG A 311 -17.27 -9.24 8.83
C ARG A 311 -16.67 -7.90 9.25
N LYS A 312 -17.03 -6.81 8.56
CA LYS A 312 -16.54 -5.47 8.93
C LYS A 312 -16.80 -5.11 10.39
N GLU A 313 -17.94 -5.49 10.95
CA GLU A 313 -18.31 -5.15 12.33
C GLU A 313 -17.42 -5.84 13.38
N GLU A 314 -16.67 -6.87 12.98
CA GLU A 314 -15.72 -7.57 13.86
C GLU A 314 -14.41 -6.78 14.05
N ILE A 315 -14.00 -6.03 13.03
CA ILE A 315 -12.66 -5.41 12.95
C ILE A 315 -12.66 -3.90 12.73
N TYR A 316 -13.79 -3.31 12.34
CA TYR A 316 -13.96 -1.88 12.12
C TYR A 316 -15.14 -1.33 12.92
N TRP A 317 -15.06 -0.04 13.25
CA TRP A 317 -16.10 0.72 13.94
C TRP A 317 -16.01 2.20 13.55
N GLY A 318 -16.98 3.01 13.99
CA GLY A 318 -17.03 4.46 13.73
C GLY A 318 -17.88 4.86 12.53
N GLU A 319 -17.87 6.15 12.20
CA GLU A 319 -18.78 6.78 11.23
C GLU A 319 -18.61 6.23 9.80
N GLU A 320 -17.41 5.76 9.45
CA GLU A 320 -17.09 5.23 8.12
C GLU A 320 -17.43 3.74 7.95
N LEU A 321 -17.93 3.06 8.99
CA LEU A 321 -18.26 1.62 8.95
C LEU A 321 -19.28 1.28 7.83
N ALA A 322 -20.18 2.20 7.50
CA ALA A 322 -21.16 2.03 6.42
C ALA A 322 -20.50 1.86 5.04
N ARG A 323 -19.31 2.44 4.85
CA ARG A 323 -18.51 2.40 3.61
C ARG A 323 -17.50 1.26 3.57
N ALA A 324 -17.22 0.61 4.70
CA ALA A 324 -16.32 -0.52 4.76
C ALA A 324 -16.90 -1.75 3.99
N PRO A 325 -16.02 -2.61 3.43
CA PRO A 325 -16.43 -3.84 2.76
C PRO A 325 -17.16 -4.78 3.70
N GLU A 326 -18.22 -5.45 3.26
CA GLU A 326 -18.97 -6.39 4.11
C GLU A 326 -18.11 -7.54 4.64
N ILE A 327 -17.11 -7.99 3.86
CA ILE A 327 -16.21 -9.07 4.23
C ILE A 327 -14.76 -8.65 3.96
N VAL A 328 -13.89 -8.90 4.94
CA VAL A 328 -12.44 -8.73 4.85
C VAL A 328 -11.74 -10.07 5.04
N LEU A 329 -10.82 -10.37 4.12
CA LEU A 329 -10.14 -11.65 4.02
C LEU A 329 -8.67 -11.47 4.34
N VAL A 330 -8.14 -12.33 5.21
CA VAL A 330 -6.71 -12.47 5.46
C VAL A 330 -6.27 -13.79 4.82
N PRO A 331 -5.55 -13.75 3.68
CA PRO A 331 -5.03 -14.95 3.05
C PRO A 331 -4.03 -15.68 3.96
N THR A 332 -3.95 -16.99 3.81
CA THR A 332 -2.86 -17.79 4.40
C THR A 332 -1.51 -17.30 3.90
N ASP A 333 -0.46 -17.47 4.70
CA ASP A 333 0.93 -17.16 4.37
C ASP A 333 1.32 -17.62 2.95
N GLY A 334 1.94 -16.72 2.18
CA GLY A 334 2.32 -16.99 0.78
C GLY A 334 1.23 -16.77 -0.26
N ILE A 335 0.05 -16.27 0.13
CA ILE A 335 -1.05 -15.97 -0.80
C ILE A 335 -1.39 -14.48 -0.76
N MET A 336 -1.73 -13.90 -1.91
CA MET A 336 -2.24 -12.52 -2.00
C MET A 336 -3.54 -12.45 -2.79
N ALA A 337 -4.51 -11.69 -2.29
CA ALA A 337 -5.66 -11.27 -3.08
C ALA A 337 -5.32 -10.07 -3.99
N VAL A 338 -5.42 -10.28 -5.31
CA VAL A 338 -5.11 -9.28 -6.33
C VAL A 338 -6.36 -8.49 -6.69
N GLY A 339 -6.27 -7.15 -6.65
CA GLY A 339 -7.41 -6.25 -6.90
C GLY A 339 -7.20 -5.18 -7.98
N THR A 340 -6.00 -5.08 -8.56
CA THR A 340 -5.66 -4.00 -9.51
C THR A 340 -6.29 -4.17 -10.90
N THR A 341 -6.70 -5.38 -11.28
CA THR A 341 -7.41 -5.67 -12.54
C THR A 341 -8.38 -6.84 -12.31
N GLU A 342 -9.69 -6.59 -12.34
CA GLU A 342 -10.69 -7.53 -11.78
C GLU A 342 -10.73 -8.92 -12.46
N PHE A 343 -10.27 -9.03 -13.71
CA PHE A 343 -10.19 -10.29 -14.46
C PHE A 343 -8.77 -10.53 -15.02
N LEU A 344 -7.74 -10.24 -14.22
CA LEU A 344 -6.32 -10.41 -14.59
C LEU A 344 -5.99 -11.85 -15.03
N SER A 345 -6.60 -12.83 -14.37
CA SER A 345 -6.45 -14.26 -14.66
C SER A 345 -7.81 -14.87 -14.97
N ASN A 346 -7.78 -16.05 -15.59
CA ASN A 346 -8.95 -16.88 -15.83
C ASN A 346 -9.11 -18.02 -14.82
N LYS A 347 -8.28 -17.99 -13.77
CA LYS A 347 -8.31 -18.93 -12.66
C LYS A 347 -8.64 -18.14 -11.40
N THR A 348 -9.37 -18.78 -10.50
CA THR A 348 -9.55 -18.22 -9.15
C THR A 348 -8.25 -18.16 -8.36
N ILE A 349 -7.33 -19.09 -8.59
CA ILE A 349 -6.00 -19.09 -7.98
C ILE A 349 -4.95 -19.52 -9.00
N ALA A 350 -3.84 -18.81 -9.02
CA ALA A 350 -2.70 -19.11 -9.88
C ALA A 350 -1.38 -18.83 -9.15
N PRO A 351 -0.28 -19.53 -9.49
CA PRO A 351 1.04 -19.13 -9.05
C PRO A 351 1.31 -17.67 -9.42
N THR A 352 1.92 -16.90 -8.51
CA THR A 352 2.31 -15.52 -8.83
C THR A 352 3.30 -15.52 -10.00
N TYR A 353 3.11 -14.57 -10.93
CA TYR A 353 3.98 -14.37 -12.07
C TYR A 353 4.95 -13.20 -11.92
N ALA A 354 4.61 -12.14 -11.20
CA ALA A 354 5.43 -10.91 -11.16
C ALA A 354 6.25 -10.81 -9.87
N GLY A 355 5.58 -10.53 -8.76
CA GLY A 355 6.21 -10.45 -7.44
C GLY A 355 6.58 -11.82 -6.88
N SER A 356 7.65 -11.87 -6.11
CA SER A 356 8.11 -13.06 -5.38
C SER A 356 8.00 -12.92 -3.86
N GLY A 357 7.82 -11.70 -3.34
CA GLY A 357 7.56 -11.43 -1.93
C GLY A 357 6.33 -10.55 -1.73
N TRP A 358 5.70 -10.65 -0.55
CA TRP A 358 4.55 -9.84 -0.16
C TRP A 358 4.52 -9.53 1.34
N HIS A 359 3.67 -8.57 1.72
CA HIS A 359 3.51 -8.02 3.07
C HIS A 359 3.06 -9.05 4.13
N ARG A 360 3.42 -8.81 5.40
CA ARG A 360 2.98 -9.57 6.59
C ARG A 360 2.57 -8.64 7.72
N MET A 361 1.80 -9.16 8.67
CA MET A 361 1.28 -8.37 9.80
C MET A 361 2.36 -7.94 10.80
N ASP A 362 3.39 -8.78 10.99
CA ASP A 362 4.41 -8.53 12.01
C ASP A 362 5.60 -7.77 11.42
N GLY A 363 5.75 -6.50 11.81
CA GLY A 363 6.87 -5.63 11.45
C GLY A 363 7.98 -5.56 12.52
N VAL A 364 8.84 -4.54 12.40
CA VAL A 364 9.95 -4.27 13.31
C VAL A 364 9.63 -3.03 14.15
N PHE A 365 9.97 -3.08 15.44
CA PHE A 365 9.97 -1.92 16.33
C PHE A 365 11.23 -1.93 17.20
N ILE A 366 11.99 -0.84 17.14
CA ILE A 366 13.17 -0.58 17.97
C ILE A 366 13.05 0.87 18.47
N ALA A 367 13.35 1.08 19.75
CA ALA A 367 13.42 2.41 20.35
C ALA A 367 14.75 2.55 21.10
N HIS A 368 15.42 3.70 20.97
CA HIS A 368 16.71 3.99 21.57
C HIS A 368 16.80 5.45 22.00
N GLY A 369 17.20 5.70 23.25
CA GLY A 369 17.40 7.04 23.79
C GLY A 369 17.32 7.03 25.32
N ARG A 370 17.73 8.13 25.97
CA ARG A 370 17.70 8.27 27.44
C ARG A 370 16.29 8.11 28.03
N ALA A 371 15.29 8.51 27.26
CA ALA A 371 13.88 8.44 27.66
C ALA A 371 13.28 7.03 27.55
N VAL A 372 14.00 6.05 26.99
CA VAL A 372 13.46 4.71 26.70
C VAL A 372 13.98 3.69 27.70
N HIS A 373 13.08 2.91 28.30
CA HIS A 373 13.49 1.78 29.14
C HIS A 373 14.22 0.70 28.32
N PRO A 374 15.38 0.20 28.73
CA PRO A 374 16.06 -0.88 28.02
C PRO A 374 15.30 -2.20 28.12
N GLY A 375 15.57 -3.12 27.19
CA GLY A 375 15.03 -4.48 27.20
C GLY A 375 13.86 -4.71 26.24
N PRO A 376 13.37 -5.95 26.16
CA PRO A 376 12.28 -6.33 25.26
C PRO A 376 11.00 -5.55 25.60
N LYS A 377 10.23 -5.20 24.57
CA LYS A 377 8.95 -4.49 24.68
C LYS A 377 7.78 -5.43 24.36
N PRO A 378 6.58 -5.17 24.93
CA PRO A 378 5.40 -5.91 24.57
C PRO A 378 5.08 -5.75 23.08
N LYS A 379 4.35 -6.71 22.50
CA LYS A 379 3.88 -6.63 21.12
C LYS A 379 3.02 -5.36 20.96
N LEU A 380 3.43 -4.49 20.04
CA LEU A 380 2.73 -3.26 19.68
C LEU A 380 1.83 -3.48 18.48
N GLN A 381 0.78 -2.66 18.37
CA GLN A 381 0.00 -2.51 17.16
C GLN A 381 0.48 -1.25 16.41
N ILE A 382 0.31 -1.22 15.08
CA ILE A 382 0.69 -0.04 14.29
C ILE A 382 -0.04 1.23 14.76
N VAL A 383 -1.28 1.09 15.24
CA VAL A 383 -2.08 2.19 15.79
C VAL A 383 -1.49 2.75 17.10
N ASP A 384 -0.67 2.00 17.82
CA ASP A 384 0.00 2.46 19.04
C ASP A 384 1.12 3.48 18.74
N LEU A 385 1.60 3.56 17.50
CA LEU A 385 2.73 4.43 17.15
C LEU A 385 2.41 5.91 17.30
N PHE A 386 1.26 6.36 16.80
CA PHE A 386 0.90 7.78 16.90
C PHE A 386 0.79 8.28 18.36
N PRO A 387 0.01 7.63 19.27
CA PRO A 387 -0.04 8.05 20.67
C PRO A 387 1.33 7.95 21.36
N THR A 388 2.14 6.95 21.00
CA THR A 388 3.51 6.80 21.51
C THR A 388 4.40 7.98 21.13
N LEU A 389 4.40 8.39 19.85
CA LEU A 389 5.26 9.47 19.34
C LEU A 389 4.86 10.85 19.88
N VAL A 390 3.56 11.13 20.01
CA VAL A 390 3.12 12.41 20.62
C VAL A 390 3.47 12.46 22.11
N THR A 391 3.37 11.33 22.83
CA THR A 391 3.77 11.23 24.23
C THR A 391 5.27 11.43 24.41
N ALA A 392 6.09 10.86 23.51
CA ALA A 392 7.55 11.10 23.49
C ALA A 392 7.89 12.59 23.40
N LEU A 393 7.04 13.39 22.75
CA LEU A 393 7.20 14.84 22.58
C LEU A 393 6.51 15.66 23.67
N SER A 394 6.04 15.02 24.74
CA SER A 394 5.27 15.61 25.84
C SER A 394 4.02 16.35 25.35
N LEU A 395 3.37 15.82 24.31
CA LEU A 395 2.10 16.31 23.80
C LEU A 395 0.97 15.37 24.19
N PRO A 396 -0.24 15.89 24.45
CA PRO A 396 -1.39 15.05 24.68
C PRO A 396 -1.70 14.25 23.41
N ALA A 397 -2.03 12.97 23.56
CA ALA A 397 -2.68 12.22 22.51
C ALA A 397 -4.14 12.68 22.37
N PRO A 398 -4.66 12.87 21.14
CA PRO A 398 -6.08 13.10 20.95
C PRO A 398 -6.93 12.01 21.62
N ALA A 399 -8.11 12.35 22.13
CA ALA A 399 -8.97 11.40 22.84
C ALA A 399 -9.70 10.42 21.91
N ASP A 400 -9.56 10.63 20.61
CA ASP A 400 -10.38 10.08 19.53
C ASP A 400 -9.52 9.33 18.48
N ILE A 401 -8.30 8.97 18.88
CA ILE A 401 -7.41 8.09 18.14
C ILE A 401 -7.42 6.70 18.75
N ASP A 402 -7.30 5.69 17.89
CA ASP A 402 -7.06 4.32 18.32
C ASP A 402 -5.61 4.15 18.81
N GLY A 403 -5.40 3.10 19.59
CA GLY A 403 -4.08 2.72 20.11
C GLY A 403 -3.83 3.20 21.53
N ARG A 404 -2.68 2.79 22.07
CA ARG A 404 -2.27 3.10 23.44
C ARG A 404 -0.77 3.42 23.49
N VAL A 405 -0.39 4.14 24.55
CA VAL A 405 1.01 4.30 24.90
C VAL A 405 1.46 3.06 25.68
N PRO A 406 2.57 2.39 25.31
CA PRO A 406 3.03 1.23 26.07
C PRO A 406 3.59 1.69 27.43
N GLU A 407 3.02 1.13 28.51
CA GLU A 407 3.27 1.57 29.89
C GLU A 407 4.77 1.55 30.29
N ASP A 408 5.52 0.55 29.82
CA ASP A 408 6.94 0.36 30.13
C ASP A 408 7.90 0.83 29.02
N LEU A 409 7.43 1.67 28.09
CA LEU A 409 8.29 2.18 27.03
C LEU A 409 9.20 3.30 27.53
N PHE A 410 8.63 4.28 28.24
CA PHE A 410 9.33 5.50 28.62
C PHE A 410 9.73 5.50 30.09
N THR A 411 10.88 6.11 30.41
CA THR A 411 11.41 6.28 31.77
C THR A 411 10.66 7.34 32.59
N PHE A 412 9.87 8.18 31.91
CA PHE A 412 9.02 9.18 32.54
C PHE A 412 7.56 8.70 32.60
N VAL A 413 6.84 9.13 33.62
CA VAL A 413 5.40 8.89 33.73
C VAL A 413 4.68 9.82 32.77
N SER A 414 3.99 9.26 31.78
CA SER A 414 3.10 10.04 30.92
C SER A 414 1.91 10.53 31.75
N THR A 415 1.77 11.86 31.87
CA THR A 415 0.54 12.48 32.42
C THR A 415 -0.60 12.49 31.41
N SER A 416 -0.37 12.00 30.19
CA SER A 416 -1.28 12.01 29.06
C SER A 416 -1.37 10.62 28.43
N SER A 417 -1.74 9.61 29.21
CA SER A 417 -2.30 8.41 28.61
C SER A 417 -3.73 8.73 28.20
N PRO A 418 -4.08 8.72 26.90
CA PRO A 418 -5.49 8.82 26.52
C PRO A 418 -6.23 7.69 27.23
N ALA A 419 -7.34 8.02 27.88
CA ALA A 419 -8.30 6.98 28.25
C ALA A 419 -8.63 6.23 26.96
N ILE A 420 -8.56 4.90 26.99
CA ILE A 420 -8.89 4.07 25.82
C ILE A 420 -10.19 4.61 25.26
N ALA A 421 -10.12 5.20 24.06
CA ALA A 421 -11.29 5.52 23.28
C ALA A 421 -12.08 4.21 23.18
N GLY A 422 -13.20 4.11 23.90
CA GLY A 422 -14.13 3.02 23.70
C GLY A 422 -14.49 2.99 22.21
N LYS A 423 -14.78 1.80 21.67
CA LYS A 423 -15.21 1.63 20.27
C LYS A 423 -16.11 2.79 19.83
N GLY A 424 -15.64 3.62 18.91
CA GLY A 424 -16.44 4.70 18.32
C GLY A 424 -16.17 6.13 18.80
N ALA A 425 -15.17 6.40 19.65
CA ALA A 425 -14.65 7.76 19.80
C ALA A 425 -13.67 8.06 18.64
N GLY A 426 -14.20 8.26 17.44
CA GLY A 426 -13.39 8.60 16.26
C GLY A 426 -13.16 10.10 16.15
N PHE A 427 -12.02 10.48 15.60
CA PHE A 427 -11.69 11.87 15.31
C PHE A 427 -12.71 12.45 14.34
N ALA A 428 -13.50 13.43 14.82
CA ALA A 428 -14.28 14.30 13.96
C ALA A 428 -13.31 15.19 13.18
N CYS A 429 -12.65 14.62 12.17
CA CYS A 429 -12.06 15.43 11.13
C CYS A 429 -13.22 16.05 10.39
N THR A 430 -13.69 17.22 10.85
CA THR A 430 -14.16 18.20 9.89
C THR A 430 -12.96 18.49 9.00
N VAL A 431 -12.81 17.70 7.94
CA VAL A 431 -12.23 18.17 6.70
C VAL A 431 -13.14 19.32 6.31
N ARG A 432 -12.85 20.52 6.83
CA ARG A 432 -13.21 21.72 6.09
C ARG A 432 -12.57 21.46 4.75
N ARG A 433 -13.40 21.18 3.73
CA ARG A 433 -13.05 21.46 2.35
C ARG A 433 -12.55 22.89 2.41
N ALA A 434 -11.23 23.08 2.51
CA ALA A 434 -10.64 24.35 2.23
C ALA A 434 -11.19 24.65 0.83
N ALA A 435 -12.02 25.68 0.72
CA ALA A 435 -12.38 26.21 -0.57
C ALA A 435 -11.04 26.41 -1.28
N ALA A 436 -10.78 25.57 -2.29
CA ALA A 436 -9.58 25.64 -3.10
C ALA A 436 -9.68 26.95 -3.89
N GLY A 437 -9.33 28.05 -3.22
CA GLY A 437 -9.19 29.38 -3.80
C GLY A 437 -7.80 29.63 -4.36
N GLY A 438 -6.91 28.64 -4.29
CA GLY A 438 -5.74 28.58 -5.16
C GLY A 438 -6.13 27.76 -6.39
N THR A 439 -5.89 28.31 -7.57
CA THR A 439 -5.98 27.57 -8.84
C THR A 439 -5.18 26.29 -8.72
N MET A 440 -5.86 25.18 -8.43
CA MET A 440 -5.33 23.85 -8.67
C MET A 440 -4.96 23.85 -10.15
N ASN A 441 -3.67 23.73 -10.47
CA ASN A 441 -3.32 23.22 -11.77
C ASN A 441 -4.05 21.88 -11.88
N SER A 442 -4.92 21.79 -12.88
CA SER A 442 -5.86 20.69 -13.03
C SER A 442 -5.11 19.36 -12.96
N PRO A 443 -5.73 18.27 -12.46
CA PRO A 443 -5.22 16.95 -12.76
C PRO A 443 -5.06 16.85 -14.29
N ASP A 444 -3.96 16.26 -14.76
CA ASP A 444 -3.77 15.95 -16.19
C ASP A 444 -5.11 15.41 -16.75
N GLU A 445 -5.60 15.95 -17.88
CA GLU A 445 -6.89 15.52 -18.48
C GLU A 445 -6.98 13.99 -18.65
N VAL A 446 -5.82 13.35 -18.79
CA VAL A 446 -5.63 11.90 -18.84
C VAL A 446 -6.07 11.21 -17.54
N TRP A 447 -5.71 11.76 -16.37
CA TRP A 447 -6.04 11.19 -15.07
C TRP A 447 -7.53 11.35 -14.75
N GLU A 448 -8.14 12.49 -15.07
CA GLU A 448 -9.58 12.69 -14.92
C GLU A 448 -10.38 11.72 -15.81
N LYS A 449 -9.93 11.51 -17.04
CA LYS A 449 -10.53 10.56 -17.96
C LYS A 449 -10.43 9.12 -17.45
N GLU A 450 -9.29 8.73 -16.88
CA GLU A 450 -9.08 7.41 -16.30
C GLU A 450 -9.99 7.15 -15.10
N ILE A 451 -10.05 8.09 -14.15
CA ILE A 451 -10.96 8.01 -13.00
C ILE A 451 -12.40 7.89 -13.49
N ARG A 452 -12.79 8.70 -14.47
CA ARG A 452 -14.14 8.66 -15.05
C ARG A 452 -14.46 7.32 -15.72
N GLU A 453 -13.56 6.75 -16.52
CA GLU A 453 -13.79 5.44 -17.15
C GLU A 453 -13.84 4.31 -16.12
N ARG A 454 -13.05 4.40 -15.04
CA ARG A 454 -13.13 3.44 -13.93
C ARG A 454 -14.46 3.56 -13.19
N LEU A 455 -14.93 4.78 -12.94
CA LEU A 455 -16.25 5.02 -12.36
C LEU A 455 -17.39 4.52 -13.25
N LYS A 456 -17.30 4.70 -14.58
CA LYS A 456 -18.25 4.09 -15.54
C LYS A 456 -18.22 2.56 -15.46
N GLY A 457 -17.03 1.96 -15.39
CA GLY A 457 -16.86 0.52 -15.22
C GLY A 457 -17.51 0.00 -13.94
N LEU A 458 -17.44 0.78 -12.86
CA LEU A 458 -18.08 0.51 -11.57
C LEU A 458 -19.57 0.90 -11.52
N GLY A 459 -20.13 1.44 -12.61
CA GLY A 459 -21.54 1.82 -12.71
C GLY A 459 -21.93 3.13 -12.00
N TYR A 460 -20.96 3.97 -11.61
CA TYR A 460 -21.16 5.26 -10.95
C TYR A 460 -21.42 6.43 -11.91
N VAL A 461 -21.08 6.29 -13.19
CA VAL A 461 -21.20 7.32 -14.23
C VAL A 461 -21.83 6.75 -15.49
#